data_AF-A0A3L6QHF2-F1
#
_entry.id   AF-A0A3L6QHF2-F1
#
_cell.length_a   1.000
_cell.length_b   1.000
_cell.length_c   1.000
_cell.angle_alpha   90.00
_cell.angle_beta   90.00
_cell.angle_gamma   90.00
#
_symmetry.space_group_name_H-M   'P 1'
#
loop_
_entity.id
_entity.type
_entity.pdbx_description
1 polymer ?
#
loop_
_entity_poly.entity_id
_entity_poly.type
_entity_poly.pdbx_seq_one_letter_code
_entity_poly.pdbx_strand_id
1 'polypeptide(L)'
;MATSSAYPPPPPFYRLYKDYEQDPSSAPEPPPPIDGKYTVYGAEHEINQVLPSLESQGIHQLYPKGPNIDFKKELRTLNRELQLHILELADILVERPSHYARRVEDISLIFQNLHHLLNSLRPHQARATLIHMLESQIQRRKQAIEDINQRREEAQKLLGVSLLVLDGSQTN
;
A
#
# COMPACT_ATOMS: atom_id res chain seq x y z
N MET A 1 -12.46 -20.43 -43.36
CA MET A 1 -13.15 -20.14 -42.09
C MET A 1 -12.15 -19.43 -41.19
N ALA A 2 -12.38 -18.15 -40.90
CA ALA A 2 -11.49 -17.38 -40.03
C ALA A 2 -11.72 -17.83 -38.59
N THR A 3 -10.73 -18.46 -37.98
CA THR A 3 -10.69 -18.74 -36.54
C THR A 3 -10.57 -17.39 -35.83
N SER A 4 -11.70 -16.77 -35.47
CA SER A 4 -11.69 -15.52 -34.70
C SER A 4 -11.23 -15.84 -33.28
N SER A 5 -9.98 -15.50 -32.96
CA SER A 5 -9.51 -15.43 -31.58
C SER A 5 -10.36 -14.43 -30.79
N ALA A 6 -10.73 -14.77 -29.56
CA ALA A 6 -11.47 -13.88 -28.65
C ALA A 6 -10.62 -12.70 -28.14
N TYR A 7 -9.29 -12.76 -28.32
CA TYR A 7 -8.35 -11.73 -27.86
C TYR A 7 -7.52 -11.17 -29.01
N PRO A 8 -7.14 -9.88 -28.93
CA PRO A 8 -6.29 -9.26 -29.93
C PRO A 8 -4.94 -9.98 -29.99
N PRO A 9 -4.30 -10.05 -31.17
CA PRO A 9 -2.95 -10.57 -31.28
C PRO A 9 -1.99 -9.72 -30.45
N PRO A 10 -0.90 -10.31 -29.93
CA PRO A 10 0.09 -9.56 -29.17
C PRO A 10 0.67 -8.42 -30.02
N PRO A 11 1.05 -7.29 -29.40
CA PRO A 11 1.69 -6.18 -30.10
C PRO A 11 2.90 -6.66 -30.92
N PRO A 12 3.15 -6.10 -32.11
CA PRO A 12 4.16 -6.59 -33.04
C PRO A 12 5.61 -6.46 -32.53
N PHE A 13 5.83 -5.83 -31.36
CA PHE A 13 7.13 -5.63 -30.73
C PHE A 13 7.89 -6.94 -30.47
N TYR A 14 7.22 -8.08 -30.35
CA TYR A 14 7.90 -9.38 -30.21
C TYR A 14 8.84 -9.70 -31.38
N ARG A 15 8.59 -9.13 -32.58
CA ARG A 15 9.44 -9.33 -33.77
C ARG A 15 10.81 -8.67 -33.67
N LEU A 16 10.99 -7.76 -32.70
CA LEU A 16 12.25 -7.07 -32.45
C LEU A 16 13.23 -7.92 -31.60
N TYR A 17 12.79 -9.06 -31.07
CA TYR A 17 13.58 -9.92 -30.17
C TYR A 17 13.99 -11.23 -30.86
N LYS A 18 14.77 -11.15 -31.96
CA LYS A 18 15.15 -12.34 -32.75
C LYS A 18 16.44 -13.01 -32.29
N ASP A 19 17.47 -12.23 -31.99
CA ASP A 19 18.84 -12.73 -31.81
C ASP A 19 19.38 -12.47 -30.40
N TYR A 20 18.49 -12.32 -29.40
CA TYR A 20 18.87 -11.96 -28.03
C TYR A 20 19.85 -12.95 -27.37
N GLU A 21 19.77 -14.24 -27.72
CA GLU A 21 20.71 -15.26 -27.22
C GLU A 21 22.14 -15.07 -27.75
N GLN A 22 22.30 -14.44 -28.91
CA GLN A 22 23.57 -14.24 -29.60
C GLN A 22 24.11 -12.82 -29.38
N ASP A 23 23.22 -11.83 -29.35
CA ASP A 23 23.52 -10.43 -29.07
C ASP A 23 22.47 -9.84 -28.14
N PRO A 24 22.77 -9.71 -26.83
CA PRO A 24 21.87 -9.09 -25.85
C PRO A 24 21.50 -7.63 -26.17
N SER A 25 22.25 -6.95 -27.04
CA SER A 25 21.96 -5.58 -27.48
C SER A 25 21.01 -5.51 -28.69
N SER A 26 20.69 -6.65 -29.31
CA SER A 26 19.74 -6.72 -30.43
C SER A 26 18.30 -6.39 -30.03
N ALA A 27 17.98 -6.49 -28.74
CA ALA A 27 16.69 -6.11 -28.20
C ALA A 27 16.60 -4.59 -28.00
N PRO A 28 15.49 -3.96 -28.43
CA PRO A 28 15.29 -2.54 -28.17
C PRO A 28 15.17 -2.28 -26.66
N GLU A 29 15.73 -1.17 -26.21
CA GLU A 29 15.55 -0.68 -24.84
C GLU A 29 14.05 -0.44 -24.56
N PRO A 30 13.59 -0.64 -23.30
CA PRO A 30 12.23 -0.33 -22.94
C PRO A 30 11.92 1.15 -23.25
N PRO A 31 10.67 1.46 -23.67
CA PRO A 31 10.29 2.85 -23.92
C PRO A 31 10.50 3.69 -22.66
N PRO A 32 10.86 4.98 -22.80
CA PRO A 32 11.03 5.86 -21.66
C PRO A 32 9.71 5.92 -20.86
N PRO A 33 9.78 6.10 -19.52
CA PRO A 33 8.59 6.34 -18.72
C PRO A 33 7.78 7.49 -19.30
N ILE A 34 6.46 7.31 -19.39
CA ILE A 34 5.55 8.38 -19.78
C ILE A 34 5.57 9.40 -18.65
N ASP A 35 5.64 10.69 -18.98
CA ASP A 35 5.46 11.78 -18.01
C ASP A 35 4.06 12.41 -18.17
N GLY A 36 3.36 12.60 -17.06
CA GLY A 36 2.05 13.24 -17.03
C GLY A 36 0.86 12.27 -17.04
N LYS A 37 0.18 12.17 -18.19
CA LYS A 37 -1.09 11.44 -18.33
C LYS A 37 -0.92 10.19 -19.18
N TYR A 38 -1.57 9.10 -18.79
CA TYR A 38 -1.61 7.84 -19.54
C TYR A 38 -3.06 7.36 -19.65
N THR A 39 -3.40 6.73 -20.77
CA THR A 39 -4.76 6.20 -20.98
C THR A 39 -4.78 4.70 -20.71
N VAL A 40 -5.70 4.26 -19.86
CA VAL A 40 -5.96 2.83 -19.60
C VAL A 40 -7.44 2.57 -19.77
N TYR A 41 -7.77 1.60 -20.63
CA TYR A 41 -9.17 1.24 -20.95
C TYR A 41 -10.05 2.44 -21.37
N GLY A 42 -9.46 3.42 -22.04
CA GLY A 42 -10.16 4.64 -22.49
C GLY A 42 -10.32 5.72 -21.42
N ALA A 43 -9.82 5.50 -20.21
CA ALA A 43 -9.77 6.51 -19.15
C ALA A 43 -8.38 7.15 -19.06
N GLU A 44 -8.32 8.49 -19.05
CA GLU A 44 -7.10 9.22 -18.75
C GLU A 44 -6.78 9.16 -17.25
N HIS A 45 -5.55 8.80 -16.93
CA HIS A 45 -5.01 8.75 -15.58
C HIS A 45 -3.77 9.63 -15.48
N GLU A 46 -3.63 10.31 -14.35
CA GLU A 46 -2.42 11.04 -14.00
C GLU A 46 -1.47 10.14 -13.22
N ILE A 47 -0.17 10.27 -13.49
CA ILE A 47 0.89 9.53 -12.79
C ILE A 47 1.04 10.05 -11.36
N ASN A 48 1.00 11.37 -11.18
CA ASN A 48 1.04 12.00 -9.87
C ASN A 48 -0.37 12.17 -9.32
N GLN A 49 -0.90 11.11 -8.71
CA GLN A 49 -2.23 11.16 -8.09
C GLN A 49 -2.17 11.94 -6.77
N VAL A 50 -2.43 13.24 -6.84
CA VAL A 50 -2.74 14.04 -5.66
C VAL A 50 -4.22 13.82 -5.33
N LEU A 51 -4.53 13.62 -4.05
CA LEU A 51 -5.92 13.54 -3.61
C LEU A 51 -6.63 14.87 -3.94
N PRO A 52 -7.62 14.90 -4.84
CA PRO A 52 -8.36 16.12 -5.14
C PRO A 52 -9.15 16.57 -3.92
N SER A 53 -9.32 17.89 -3.75
CA SER A 53 -10.15 18.42 -2.68
C SER A 53 -11.62 18.09 -2.92
N LEU A 54 -12.40 17.88 -1.86
CA LEU A 54 -13.84 17.63 -1.97
C LEU A 54 -14.58 18.73 -2.75
N GLU A 55 -14.17 19.99 -2.57
CA GLU A 55 -14.80 21.13 -3.25
C GLU A 55 -14.57 21.12 -4.77
N SER A 56 -13.40 20.65 -5.22
CA SER A 56 -13.12 20.50 -6.66
C SER A 56 -14.01 19.45 -7.32
N GLN A 57 -14.59 18.55 -6.52
CA GLN A 57 -15.52 17.51 -6.94
C GLN A 57 -16.99 17.93 -6.76
N GLY A 58 -17.25 19.18 -6.32
CA GLY A 58 -18.59 19.66 -5.99
C GLY A 58 -19.17 19.08 -4.70
N ILE A 59 -18.34 18.45 -3.87
CA ILE A 59 -18.77 17.81 -2.61
C ILE A 59 -18.55 18.78 -1.45
N HIS A 60 -19.57 18.94 -0.62
CA HIS A 60 -19.47 19.78 0.58
C HIS A 60 -18.61 19.11 1.65
N GLN A 61 -17.62 19.83 2.16
CA GLN A 61 -16.73 19.33 3.19
C GLN A 61 -17.32 19.55 4.59
N LEU A 62 -17.49 18.47 5.35
CA LEU A 62 -18.16 18.46 6.66
C LEU A 62 -17.20 18.65 7.87
N TYR A 63 -15.89 18.66 7.64
CA TYR A 63 -14.86 18.77 8.68
C TYR A 63 -13.98 20.01 8.44
N PRO A 64 -13.32 20.58 9.48
CA PRO A 64 -12.62 21.84 9.38
C PRO A 64 -11.48 21.82 8.34
N LYS A 65 -11.33 22.93 7.62
CA LYS A 65 -10.20 23.16 6.71
C LYS A 65 -9.01 23.69 7.50
N GLY A 66 -7.90 22.96 7.51
CA GLY A 66 -6.68 23.43 8.14
C GLY A 66 -5.52 22.44 8.05
N PRO A 67 -4.29 22.88 8.35
CA PRO A 67 -3.11 22.02 8.32
C PRO A 67 -3.04 21.02 9.48
N ASN A 68 -3.81 21.25 10.55
CA ASN A 68 -3.75 20.44 11.78
C ASN A 68 -5.10 19.77 12.07
N ILE A 69 -5.56 18.93 11.15
CA ILE A 69 -6.80 18.17 11.30
C ILE A 69 -6.55 17.01 12.26
N ASP A 70 -7.32 16.94 13.34
CA ASP A 70 -7.38 15.75 14.19
C ASP A 70 -8.24 14.67 13.50
N PHE A 71 -7.60 13.89 12.63
CA PHE A 71 -8.26 12.83 11.86
C PHE A 71 -9.08 11.88 12.74
N LYS A 72 -8.59 11.55 13.94
CA LYS A 72 -9.27 10.60 14.83
C LYS A 72 -10.56 11.20 15.37
N LYS A 73 -10.53 12.47 15.77
CA LYS A 73 -11.72 13.17 16.25
C LYS A 73 -12.74 13.32 15.12
N GLU A 74 -12.33 13.81 13.95
CA GLU A 74 -13.24 14.07 12.84
C GLU A 74 -13.87 12.79 12.28
N LEU A 75 -13.10 11.72 12.11
CA LEU A 75 -13.63 10.41 11.69
C LEU A 75 -14.67 9.87 12.68
N ARG A 76 -14.47 10.07 13.99
CA ARG A 76 -15.44 9.65 15.02
C ARG A 76 -16.70 10.49 14.98
N THR A 77 -16.57 11.81 14.80
CA THR A 77 -17.71 12.72 14.67
C THR A 77 -18.57 12.33 13.47
N LEU A 78 -17.97 12.18 12.29
CA LEU A 78 -18.68 11.78 11.07
C LEU A 78 -19.29 10.38 11.18
N ASN A 79 -18.60 9.44 11.84
CA ASN A 79 -19.16 8.10 12.06
C ASN A 79 -20.40 8.14 12.96
N ARG A 80 -20.39 8.96 14.02
CA ARG A 80 -21.56 9.15 14.87
C ARG A 80 -22.71 9.80 14.11
N GLU A 81 -22.42 10.79 13.29
CA GLU A 81 -23.40 11.45 12.42
C GLU A 81 -24.02 10.48 11.41
N LEU A 82 -23.20 9.63 10.79
CA LEU A 82 -23.64 8.55 9.90
C LEU A 82 -24.61 7.60 10.61
N GLN A 83 -24.28 7.17 11.83
CA GLN A 83 -25.15 6.28 12.60
C GLN A 83 -26.52 6.92 12.88
N LEU A 84 -26.54 8.22 13.22
CA LEU A 84 -27.80 8.95 13.42
C LEU A 84 -28.63 9.00 12.12
N HIS A 85 -28.00 9.30 10.98
CA HIS A 85 -28.69 9.35 9.70
C HIS A 85 -29.26 7.99 9.26
N ILE A 86 -28.57 6.88 9.61
CA ILE A 86 -29.07 5.52 9.34
C ILE A 86 -30.30 5.20 10.21
N LEU A 87 -30.29 5.60 11.48
CA LEU A 87 -31.45 5.43 12.35
C LEU A 87 -32.64 6.25 11.86
N GLU A 88 -32.42 7.52 11.51
CA GLU A 88 -33.45 8.37 10.93
C GLU A 88 -33.97 7.83 9.59
N LEU A 89 -33.11 7.20 8.78
CA LEU A 89 -33.55 6.53 7.55
C LEU A 89 -34.49 5.36 7.87
N ALA A 90 -34.18 4.56 8.89
CA ALA A 90 -35.05 3.46 9.32
C ALA A 90 -36.43 3.99 9.75
N ASP A 91 -36.47 5.08 10.52
CA ASP A 91 -37.72 5.72 10.94
C ASP A 91 -38.52 6.27 9.73
N ILE A 92 -37.84 6.95 8.80
CA ILE A 92 -38.47 7.48 7.57
C ILE A 92 -39.05 6.35 6.71
N LEU A 93 -38.36 5.22 6.60
CA LEU A 93 -38.84 4.08 5.81
C LEU A 93 -40.12 3.47 6.40
N VAL A 94 -40.30 3.55 7.72
CA VAL A 94 -41.51 3.08 8.41
C VAL A 94 -42.64 4.11 8.29
N GLU A 95 -42.37 5.39 8.57
CA GLU A 95 -43.42 6.41 8.63
C GLU A 95 -43.80 6.99 7.26
N ARG A 96 -42.80 7.30 6.42
CA ARG A 96 -42.96 8.04 5.16
C ARG A 96 -41.92 7.60 4.11
N PRO A 97 -42.07 6.40 3.54
CA PRO A 97 -41.06 5.82 2.65
C PRO A 97 -40.78 6.65 1.40
N SER A 98 -41.67 7.55 0.98
CA SER A 98 -41.44 8.45 -0.17
C SER A 98 -40.33 9.48 0.04
N HIS A 99 -39.92 9.75 1.28
CA HIS A 99 -38.90 10.77 1.60
C HIS A 99 -37.48 10.21 1.81
N TYR A 100 -37.26 8.91 1.56
CA TYR A 100 -35.95 8.27 1.81
C TYR A 100 -34.79 8.87 1.01
N ALA A 101 -35.05 9.35 -0.22
CA ALA A 101 -34.02 9.76 -1.17
C ALA A 101 -33.09 10.85 -0.60
N ARG A 102 -33.67 11.88 0.04
CA ARG A 102 -32.89 12.96 0.67
C ARG A 102 -31.96 12.44 1.76
N ARG A 103 -32.44 11.50 2.58
CA ARG A 103 -31.62 10.92 3.65
C ARG A 103 -30.47 10.07 3.10
N VAL A 104 -30.70 9.38 1.99
CA VAL A 104 -29.65 8.62 1.29
C VAL A 104 -28.59 9.54 0.68
N GLU A 105 -28.97 10.71 0.18
CA GLU A 105 -28.03 11.74 -0.29
C GLU A 105 -27.15 12.25 0.86
N ASP A 106 -27.75 12.56 2.02
CA ASP A 106 -27.00 12.98 3.22
C ASP A 106 -26.01 11.90 3.68
N ILE A 107 -26.44 10.63 3.70
CA ILE A 107 -25.57 9.48 4.02
C ILE A 107 -24.42 9.38 3.01
N SER A 108 -24.71 9.55 1.72
CA SER A 108 -23.69 9.49 0.66
C SER A 108 -22.65 10.60 0.82
N LEU A 109 -23.08 11.81 1.20
CA LEU A 109 -22.21 12.94 1.50
C LEU A 109 -21.26 12.63 2.67
N ILE A 110 -21.79 12.04 3.75
CA ILE A 110 -20.97 11.65 4.92
C ILE A 110 -19.95 10.59 4.52
N PHE A 111 -20.32 9.59 3.72
CA PHE A 111 -19.39 8.58 3.23
C PHE A 111 -18.27 9.18 2.37
N GLN A 112 -18.59 10.09 1.45
CA GLN A 112 -17.59 10.77 0.62
C GLN A 112 -16.59 11.54 1.50
N ASN A 113 -17.06 12.24 2.53
CA ASN A 113 -16.22 12.95 3.49
C ASN A 113 -15.33 12.00 4.31
N LEU A 114 -15.89 10.90 4.82
CA LEU A 114 -15.14 9.86 5.53
C LEU A 114 -14.04 9.25 4.66
N HIS A 115 -14.37 8.89 3.42
CA HIS A 115 -13.40 8.35 2.47
C HIS A 115 -12.28 9.34 2.17
N HIS A 116 -12.60 10.61 1.98
CA HIS A 116 -11.60 11.64 1.74
C HIS A 116 -10.65 11.81 2.94
N LEU A 117 -11.16 11.83 4.18
CA LEU A 117 -10.33 11.87 5.39
C LEU A 117 -9.41 10.65 5.51
N LEU A 118 -9.93 9.45 5.25
CA LEU A 118 -9.13 8.23 5.25
C LEU A 118 -8.05 8.25 4.16
N ASN A 119 -8.39 8.74 2.97
CA ASN A 119 -7.44 8.87 1.86
C ASN A 119 -6.32 9.85 2.21
N SER A 120 -6.64 10.95 2.90
CA SER A 120 -5.67 11.92 3.40
C SER A 120 -4.72 11.33 4.46
N LEU A 121 -5.15 10.29 5.18
CA LEU A 121 -4.33 9.61 6.20
C LEU A 121 -3.37 8.56 5.60
N ARG A 122 -3.63 8.05 4.39
CA ARG A 122 -2.82 6.99 3.75
C ARG A 122 -1.32 7.30 3.70
N PRO A 123 -0.85 8.52 3.36
CA PRO A 123 0.58 8.83 3.37
C PRO A 123 1.22 8.74 4.77
N HIS A 124 0.49 9.11 5.83
CA HIS A 124 0.96 8.95 7.21
C HIS A 124 1.06 7.48 7.60
N GLN A 125 0.05 6.68 7.21
CA GLN A 125 0.06 5.23 7.42
C GLN A 125 1.25 4.57 6.71
N ALA A 126 1.47 4.89 5.42
CA ALA A 126 2.60 4.32 4.65
C ALA A 126 3.95 4.61 5.33
N ARG A 127 4.15 5.84 5.84
CA ARG A 127 5.34 6.19 6.62
C ARG A 127 5.45 5.38 7.91
N ALA A 128 4.38 5.26 8.68
CA ALA A 128 4.38 4.47 9.91
C ALA A 128 4.67 2.98 9.64
N THR A 129 4.11 2.42 8.57
CA THR A 129 4.39 1.04 8.12
C THR A 129 5.86 0.88 7.72
N LEU A 130 6.44 1.85 7.01
CA LEU A 130 7.86 1.84 6.66
C LEU A 130 8.75 1.85 7.90
N ILE A 131 8.45 2.72 8.88
CA ILE A 131 9.18 2.77 10.16
C ILE A 131 9.14 1.42 10.86
N HIS A 132 7.94 0.84 11.01
CA HIS A 132 7.77 -0.46 11.65
C HIS A 132 8.55 -1.59 10.95
N MET A 133 8.58 -1.57 9.61
CA MET A 133 9.37 -2.52 8.84
C MET A 133 10.86 -2.37 9.11
N LEU A 134 11.37 -1.13 9.16
CA LEU A 134 12.79 -0.86 9.44
C LEU A 134 13.17 -1.25 10.88
N GLU A 135 12.32 -0.95 11.86
CA GLU A 135 12.52 -1.40 13.25
C GLU A 135 12.60 -2.92 13.35
N SER A 136 11.70 -3.62 12.65
CA SER A 136 11.70 -5.08 12.57
C SER A 136 12.98 -5.63 11.92
N GLN A 137 13.50 -4.96 10.89
CA GLN A 137 14.77 -5.35 10.27
C GLN A 137 15.96 -5.15 11.22
N ILE A 138 15.99 -4.05 11.97
CA ILE A 138 17.03 -3.80 12.99
C ILE A 138 16.99 -4.89 14.05
N GLN A 139 15.80 -5.24 14.53
CA GLN A 139 15.65 -6.27 15.55
C GLN A 139 16.13 -7.65 15.07
N ARG A 140 15.77 -8.04 13.84
CA ARG A 140 16.27 -9.29 13.22
C ARG A 140 17.79 -9.30 13.09
N ARG A 141 18.40 -8.18 12.69
CA ARG A 141 19.86 -8.07 12.58
C ARG A 141 20.54 -8.18 13.94
N LYS A 142 20.00 -7.57 14.99
CA LYS A 142 20.50 -7.71 16.36
C LYS A 142 20.44 -9.16 16.84
N GLN A 143 19.32 -9.83 16.62
CA GLN A 143 19.17 -11.26 16.96
C GLN A 143 20.19 -12.12 16.21
N ALA A 144 20.37 -11.89 14.90
CA ALA A 144 21.36 -12.63 14.12
C ALA A 144 22.80 -12.42 14.61
N ILE A 145 23.16 -11.20 15.05
CA ILE A 145 24.47 -10.91 15.63
C ILE A 145 24.66 -11.66 16.96
N GLU A 146 23.63 -11.66 17.81
CA GLU A 146 23.67 -12.39 19.08
C GLU A 146 23.84 -13.90 18.86
N ASP A 147 23.08 -14.48 17.94
CA ASP A 147 23.19 -15.89 17.57
C ASP A 147 24.61 -16.24 17.06
N ILE A 148 25.22 -15.36 16.27
CA ILE A 148 26.60 -15.54 15.78
C ILE A 148 27.61 -15.46 16.94
N ASN A 149 27.44 -14.50 17.84
CA ASN A 149 28.33 -14.34 19.00
C ASN A 149 28.25 -15.56 19.92
N GLN A 150 27.05 -16.06 20.18
CA GLN A 150 26.83 -17.27 20.98
C GLN A 150 27.52 -18.48 20.35
N ARG A 151 27.30 -18.73 19.05
CA ARG A 151 27.94 -19.85 18.33
C ARG A 151 29.46 -19.73 18.32
N ARG A 152 29.99 -18.50 18.20
CA ARG A 152 31.44 -18.23 18.28
C ARG A 152 31.99 -18.60 19.64
N GLU A 153 31.33 -18.20 20.72
CA GLU A 153 31.76 -18.50 22.09
C GLU A 153 31.75 -20.02 22.35
N GLU A 154 30.70 -20.71 21.89
CA GLU A 154 30.60 -22.18 21.95
C GLU A 154 31.77 -22.85 21.19
N ALA A 155 32.06 -22.40 19.96
CA ALA A 155 33.18 -22.92 19.17
C ALA A 155 34.55 -22.66 19.83
N GLN A 156 34.76 -21.47 20.41
CA GLN A 156 35.99 -21.14 21.14
C GLN A 156 36.17 -22.02 22.38
N LYS A 157 35.10 -22.30 23.14
CA LYS A 157 35.14 -23.23 24.28
C LYS A 157 35.53 -24.64 23.84
N LEU A 158 34.92 -25.16 22.77
CA LEU A 158 35.23 -26.48 22.24
C LEU A 158 36.68 -26.59 21.75
N LEU A 159 37.19 -25.57 21.06
CA LEU A 159 38.59 -25.51 20.62
C LEU A 159 39.55 -25.46 21.80
N GLY A 160 39.26 -24.66 22.82
CA GLY A 160 40.09 -24.57 24.04
C GLY A 160 40.19 -25.91 24.77
N VAL A 161 39.08 -26.63 24.93
CA VAL A 161 39.08 -27.98 25.51
C VAL A 161 39.91 -28.95 24.67
N SER A 162 39.77 -28.90 23.33
CA SER A 162 40.50 -29.80 22.43
C SER A 162 42.02 -29.56 22.47
N LEU A 163 42.45 -28.30 22.57
CA LEU A 163 43.86 -27.92 22.75
C LEU A 163 44.44 -28.45 24.06
N LEU A 164 43.72 -28.34 25.17
CA LEU A 164 44.14 -28.88 26.46
C LEU A 164 44.30 -30.41 26.45
N VAL A 165 43.43 -31.11 25.73
CA VAL A 165 43.53 -32.57 25.56
C VAL A 165 44.76 -32.97 24.73
N LEU A 166 45.09 -32.20 23.69
CA LEU A 166 46.26 -32.44 22.84
C LEU A 166 47.58 -32.14 23.57
N ASP A 167 47.66 -31.06 24.34
CA ASP A 167 48.86 -30.73 25.13
C ASP A 167 49.10 -31.74 26.26
N GLY A 168 48.03 -32.21 26.92
CA GLY A 168 48.12 -33.23 27.97
C GLY A 168 48.49 -34.64 27.47
N SER A 169 48.39 -34.89 26.16
CA SER A 169 48.77 -36.17 25.54
C SER A 169 50.17 -36.17 24.91
N GLN A 170 50.85 -35.02 24.82
CA GLN A 170 52.26 -34.94 24.40
C GLN A 170 53.28 -35.07 25.55
N THR A 171 52.85 -35.03 26.81
CA THR A 171 53.73 -35.08 27.99
C THR A 171 53.91 -36.47 28.62
N ASN A 172 53.69 -37.57 27.87
CA ASN A 172 53.99 -38.95 28.30
C ASN A 172 54.98 -39.62 27.35
#